data_AF-U5HBA7-F1
#
_entry.id   AF-U5HBA7-F1
#
_cell.length_a   1.000
_cell.length_b   1.000
_cell.length_c   1.000
_cell.angle_alpha   90.00
_cell.angle_beta   90.00
_cell.angle_gamma   90.00
#
_symmetry.space_group_name_H-M   'P 1'
#
loop_
_entity.id
_entity.type
_entity.pdbx_description
1 polymer ?
#
loop_
_entity_poly.entity_id
_entity_poly.type
_entity_poly.pdbx_seq_one_letter_code
_entity_poly.pdbx_strand_id
1 'polypeptide(L)'
;MSHVIQDSSLSAKVYVAPSFEPARRLGRFRPRTSSLCNKPFSFPRCCHLCSSCCIPSRLGCSPRPRWLAHPTFTPPYPSTSSRPFFELWSERDYLLTLRQWEALTSKRVRVEGFAVGVKALVTFAVVARGGERWALLAFGVGQAAYGLTLLVGLRWSVQRIRGAIQAPSIWSLQKLVAPPTEFTDIQAPPTRRRFDPELTSLGWALTKQSFIKQILTEADKIAISQLSTSRDQGGYALALNYGSLIARILFQPLEESSRLYFSRQLSTRPSHTLMASLLLLHTHLSLIFILLVPPYIPALLYHLLGQRWAASSATSILQAYFFYLPFLALNGITEAYFQAIASQANLRKGSYWMGVCSIGFVAAVGVGTRMGWAERGLIMANCVNMAMRIGFSLKFIWRDAKGVECLQLRNWTPRIPTVIVFTGAGSIVRWSAGTWDWKSLTGLVRHVAVGTLVGLGCLAFTFVMERRRVASLYQLIKAKSE
;
A
#
# COMPACT_ATOMS: atom_id res chain seq x y z
N MET A 1 -7.02 -16.17 13.60
CA MET A 1 -7.31 -15.84 12.19
C MET A 1 -7.24 -14.33 12.02
N SER A 2 -6.21 -13.89 11.32
CA SER A 2 -5.59 -12.56 11.38
C SER A 2 -6.27 -11.56 10.43
N HIS A 3 -7.21 -10.76 10.95
CA HIS A 3 -7.73 -9.59 10.27
C HIS A 3 -6.85 -8.37 10.54
N VAL A 4 -5.71 -8.26 9.88
CA VAL A 4 -5.03 -6.96 9.79
C VAL A 4 -5.50 -6.33 8.50
N ILE A 5 -6.55 -5.52 8.64
CA ILE A 5 -6.99 -4.53 7.66
C ILE A 5 -5.73 -3.83 7.15
N GLN A 6 -5.48 -4.02 5.85
CA GLN A 6 -4.54 -3.22 5.08
C GLN A 6 -4.88 -1.77 5.39
N ASP A 7 -3.94 -1.03 6.01
CA ASP A 7 -4.15 0.34 6.50
C ASP A 7 -4.40 1.27 5.30
N SER A 8 -5.62 1.22 4.76
CA SER A 8 -6.15 2.09 3.70
C SER A 8 -6.37 3.51 4.22
N SER A 9 -6.25 3.73 5.54
CA SER A 9 -6.23 5.02 6.21
C SER A 9 -5.01 5.89 5.84
N LEU A 10 -3.90 5.27 5.42
CA LEU A 10 -2.68 5.96 4.98
C LEU A 10 -2.73 6.40 3.51
N SER A 11 -3.41 5.63 2.65
CA SER A 11 -3.54 5.94 1.21
C SER A 11 -4.50 7.12 0.90
N ALA A 12 -5.35 7.52 1.86
CA ALA A 12 -6.29 8.63 1.70
C ALA A 12 -5.72 10.01 2.09
N LYS A 13 -4.47 10.09 2.56
CA LYS A 13 -3.83 11.35 2.98
C LYS A 13 -3.23 12.07 1.77
N VAL A 14 -4.05 12.91 1.16
CA VAL A 14 -3.69 13.77 0.02
C VAL A 14 -2.88 14.95 0.52
N TYR A 15 -1.69 15.14 -0.05
CA TYR A 15 -0.85 16.30 0.19
C TYR A 15 -1.18 17.38 -0.84
N VAL A 16 -1.65 18.54 -0.36
CA VAL A 16 -1.59 19.79 -1.12
C VAL A 16 -0.41 20.57 -0.55
N ALA A 17 0.63 20.76 -1.37
CA ALA A 17 1.74 21.62 -1.01
C ALA A 17 1.23 23.07 -0.85
N PRO A 18 1.65 23.82 0.18
CA PRO A 18 1.34 25.24 0.24
C PRO A 18 2.03 25.95 -0.94
N SER A 19 1.25 26.75 -1.66
CA SER A 19 1.71 27.65 -2.69
C SER A 19 2.84 28.54 -2.14
N PHE A 20 4.04 28.38 -2.69
CA PHE A 20 5.12 29.35 -2.53
C PHE A 20 4.74 30.60 -3.31
N GLU A 21 4.60 31.74 -2.61
CA GLU A 21 4.50 33.07 -3.20
C GLU A 21 5.78 33.36 -4.01
N PRO A 22 5.70 33.63 -5.33
CA PRO A 22 6.79 34.26 -6.03
C PRO A 22 6.76 35.75 -5.71
N ALA A 23 7.92 36.27 -5.31
CA ALA A 23 8.16 37.68 -5.04
C ALA A 23 7.59 38.60 -6.13
N ARG A 24 7.00 39.70 -5.67
CA ARG A 24 6.49 40.83 -6.48
C ARG A 24 7.50 41.24 -7.55
N ARG A 25 7.07 41.27 -8.81
CA ARG A 25 7.58 42.23 -9.79
C ARG A 25 6.46 42.65 -10.74
N LEU A 26 6.31 43.96 -10.87
CA LEU A 26 5.25 44.68 -11.57
C LEU A 26 5.15 44.33 -13.07
N GLY A 27 3.93 44.34 -13.59
CA GLY A 27 3.65 44.34 -15.02
C GLY A 27 2.15 44.34 -15.30
N ARG A 28 1.56 45.54 -15.43
CA ARG A 28 0.18 45.76 -15.91
C ARG A 28 0.02 45.11 -17.29
N PHE A 29 -1.01 44.29 -17.50
CA PHE A 29 -1.74 44.20 -18.78
C PHE A 29 -3.13 43.55 -18.56
N ARG A 30 -4.21 44.33 -18.74
CA ARG A 30 -5.54 43.89 -19.20
C ARG A 30 -5.50 43.88 -20.75
N PRO A 31 -6.37 43.17 -21.51
CA PRO A 31 -7.80 42.87 -21.29
C PRO A 31 -8.13 41.39 -21.69
N ARG A 32 -9.34 40.85 -21.91
CA ARG A 32 -10.68 41.33 -22.29
C ARG A 32 -11.68 40.20 -22.02
N THR A 33 -12.91 40.59 -21.71
CA THR A 33 -14.11 39.77 -21.46
C THR A 33 -14.58 38.98 -22.68
N SER A 34 -15.08 37.76 -22.47
CA SER A 34 -16.25 37.25 -23.22
C SER A 34 -17.08 36.30 -22.35
N SER A 35 -18.30 36.76 -22.13
CA SER A 35 -19.48 36.06 -21.61
C SER A 35 -19.84 34.82 -22.41
N LEU A 36 -20.38 33.78 -21.76
CA LEU A 36 -21.68 33.18 -22.14
C LEU A 36 -22.06 31.97 -21.25
N CYS A 37 -23.38 31.94 -20.97
CA CYS A 37 -24.19 30.82 -20.47
C CYS A 37 -24.20 30.48 -18.97
N ASN A 38 -25.01 31.28 -18.26
CA ASN A 38 -25.91 30.83 -17.22
C ASN A 38 -26.75 29.61 -17.65
N LYS A 39 -26.82 28.58 -16.81
CA LYS A 39 -28.09 27.96 -16.35
C LYS A 39 -27.87 27.17 -15.04
N PRO A 40 -28.82 27.21 -14.10
CA PRO A 40 -28.62 26.71 -12.74
C PRO A 40 -28.99 25.22 -12.66
N PHE A 41 -28.17 24.43 -11.97
CA PHE A 41 -28.60 23.11 -11.49
C PHE A 41 -28.61 23.11 -9.97
N SER A 42 -29.84 23.18 -9.47
CA SER A 42 -30.24 23.04 -8.08
C SER A 42 -29.77 21.68 -7.54
N PHE A 43 -28.99 21.67 -6.46
CA PHE A 43 -28.79 20.48 -5.63
C PHE A 43 -29.58 20.65 -4.33
N PRO A 44 -30.40 19.67 -3.92
CA PRO A 44 -31.05 19.71 -2.63
C PRO A 44 -30.03 19.57 -1.51
N ARG A 45 -30.30 20.30 -0.43
CA ARG A 45 -29.72 20.13 0.89
C ARG A 45 -29.92 18.68 1.34
N CYS A 46 -28.84 17.99 1.68
CA CYS A 46 -28.85 16.91 2.67
C CYS A 46 -27.53 16.96 3.44
N CYS A 47 -27.58 17.67 4.57
CA CYS A 47 -26.67 17.47 5.69
C CYS A 47 -26.84 16.05 6.26
N HIS A 48 -25.81 15.58 6.97
CA HIS A 48 -25.74 14.31 7.72
C HIS A 48 -25.51 13.03 6.90
N LEU A 49 -24.24 12.73 6.61
CA LEU A 49 -23.77 11.34 6.55
C LEU A 49 -22.24 11.29 6.75
N CYS A 50 -21.83 11.49 8.00
CA CYS A 50 -20.51 11.10 8.48
C CYS A 50 -20.69 10.35 9.80
N SER A 51 -21.37 9.20 9.73
CA SER A 51 -21.54 8.21 10.81
C SER A 51 -22.15 6.92 10.23
N SER A 52 -21.63 6.40 9.11
CA SER A 52 -22.07 5.10 8.58
C SER A 52 -20.94 4.39 7.81
N CYS A 53 -20.03 3.77 8.55
CA CYS A 53 -19.31 2.58 8.08
C CYS A 53 -19.26 1.54 9.22
N CYS A 54 -20.44 1.28 9.79
CA CYS A 54 -20.79 -0.02 10.33
C CYS A 54 -21.96 -0.50 9.46
N ILE A 55 -21.69 -1.37 8.48
CA ILE A 55 -22.75 -2.12 7.81
C ILE A 55 -22.86 -3.45 8.57
N PRO A 56 -23.89 -3.65 9.42
CA PRO A 56 -24.30 -5.00 9.77
C PRO A 56 -25.05 -5.55 8.55
N SER A 57 -24.46 -6.52 7.87
CA SER A 57 -25.11 -7.25 6.78
C SER A 57 -26.35 -7.99 7.30
N ARG A 58 -27.53 -7.39 7.12
CA ARG A 58 -28.82 -8.09 7.06
C ARG A 58 -29.44 -7.77 5.71
N LEU A 59 -29.49 -8.75 4.81
CA LEU A 59 -30.58 -9.04 3.86
C LEU A 59 -30.13 -10.18 2.94
N GLY A 60 -30.92 -11.27 2.94
CA GLY A 60 -30.74 -12.43 2.06
C GLY A 60 -30.88 -13.76 2.82
N CYS A 61 -32.11 -14.21 3.03
CA CYS A 61 -32.43 -15.54 3.56
C CYS A 61 -31.77 -16.65 2.73
N SER A 62 -30.80 -17.35 3.32
CA SER A 62 -30.34 -18.68 2.95
C SER A 62 -29.91 -19.41 4.24
N PRO A 63 -30.00 -20.75 4.31
CA PRO A 63 -30.12 -21.47 5.58
C PRO A 63 -28.90 -21.27 6.48
N ARG A 64 -29.19 -21.10 7.79
CA ARG A 64 -28.20 -20.84 8.87
C ARG A 64 -26.92 -21.67 8.66
N PRO A 65 -25.73 -21.05 8.60
CA PRO A 65 -24.49 -21.81 8.50
C PRO A 65 -24.27 -22.61 9.80
N ARG A 66 -23.94 -23.90 9.64
CA ARG A 66 -23.79 -24.94 10.68
C ARG A 66 -22.64 -24.70 11.67
N TRP A 67 -22.02 -23.52 11.68
CA TRP A 67 -20.97 -23.11 12.64
C TRP A 67 -21.51 -22.65 14.00
N LEU A 68 -22.80 -22.32 14.10
CA LEU A 68 -23.49 -22.02 15.37
C LEU A 68 -23.74 -23.27 16.25
N ALA A 69 -23.40 -24.46 15.76
CA ALA A 69 -23.63 -25.72 16.48
C ALA A 69 -22.39 -26.25 17.23
N HIS A 70 -21.28 -25.51 17.26
CA HIS A 70 -20.14 -25.86 18.12
C HIS A 70 -20.35 -25.29 19.54
N PRO A 71 -20.39 -26.14 20.59
CA PRO A 71 -20.67 -25.72 21.97
C PRO A 71 -19.58 -24.84 22.62
N THR A 72 -18.55 -24.43 21.87
CA THR A 72 -17.43 -23.62 22.33
C THR A 72 -17.39 -22.19 21.75
N PHE A 73 -18.35 -21.81 20.89
CA PHE A 73 -18.36 -20.49 20.26
C PHE A 73 -19.15 -19.47 21.10
N THR A 74 -18.48 -18.85 22.06
CA THR A 74 -19.03 -17.65 22.73
C THR A 74 -18.98 -16.45 21.77
N PRO A 75 -20.03 -15.61 21.71
CA PRO A 75 -20.06 -14.45 20.83
C PRO A 75 -18.92 -13.48 21.18
N PRO A 76 -18.30 -12.80 20.20
CA PRO A 76 -17.20 -11.88 20.45
C PRO A 76 -17.68 -10.72 21.33
N TYR A 77 -16.98 -10.49 22.44
CA TYR A 77 -17.19 -9.35 23.33
C TYR A 77 -17.11 -8.01 22.55
N PRO A 78 -17.93 -7.00 22.89
CA PRO A 78 -17.89 -5.68 22.27
C PRO A 78 -16.60 -4.88 22.52
N SER A 79 -15.64 -5.40 23.29
CA SER A 79 -14.36 -4.76 23.62
C SER A 79 -13.32 -4.78 22.49
N THR A 80 -13.62 -5.40 21.36
CA THR A 80 -12.62 -5.68 20.31
C THR A 80 -12.29 -4.51 19.37
N SER A 81 -12.89 -3.32 19.53
CA SER A 81 -12.72 -2.20 18.57
C SER A 81 -12.45 -0.82 19.19
N SER A 82 -11.66 -0.71 20.26
CA SER A 82 -11.21 0.60 20.77
C SER A 82 -10.08 1.25 19.94
N ARG A 83 -9.42 0.49 19.06
CA ARG A 83 -8.33 0.99 18.19
C ARG A 83 -8.72 2.22 17.34
N PRO A 84 -9.83 2.21 16.58
CA PRO A 84 -10.18 3.34 15.71
C PRO A 84 -10.37 4.64 16.51
N PHE A 85 -10.86 4.54 17.75
CA PHE A 85 -11.01 5.70 18.62
C PHE A 85 -9.67 6.35 18.97
N PHE A 86 -8.68 5.55 19.38
CA PHE A 86 -7.35 6.06 19.70
C PHE A 86 -6.61 6.58 18.46
N GLU A 87 -6.77 5.91 17.31
CA GLU A 87 -6.16 6.36 16.05
C GLU A 87 -6.76 7.68 15.56
N LEU A 88 -8.09 7.82 15.56
CA LEU A 88 -8.75 9.08 15.21
C LEU A 88 -8.30 10.21 16.14
N TRP A 89 -8.16 9.91 17.44
CA TRP A 89 -7.72 10.90 18.40
C TRP A 89 -6.25 11.31 18.17
N SER A 90 -5.41 10.37 17.76
CA SER A 90 -4.02 10.64 17.42
C SER A 90 -3.83 11.39 16.09
N GLU A 91 -4.86 11.44 15.24
CA GLU A 91 -4.78 11.96 13.87
C GLU A 91 -4.28 13.41 13.80
N ARG A 92 -4.74 14.27 14.71
CA ARG A 92 -4.28 15.66 14.76
C ARG A 92 -2.77 15.76 15.00
N ASP A 93 -2.28 15.09 16.04
CA ASP A 93 -0.86 15.15 16.40
C ASP A 93 -0.01 14.48 15.32
N TYR A 94 -0.54 13.41 14.71
CA TYR A 94 0.02 12.78 13.53
C TYR A 94 0.16 13.76 12.34
N LEU A 95 -0.88 14.53 12.01
CA LEU A 95 -0.83 15.53 10.93
C LEU A 95 0.15 16.66 11.23
N LEU A 96 0.28 17.08 12.50
CA LEU A 96 1.29 18.06 12.90
C LEU A 96 2.72 17.54 12.70
N THR A 97 2.96 16.27 13.01
CA THR A 97 4.28 15.65 12.74
C THR A 97 4.58 15.57 11.25
N LEU A 98 3.56 15.36 10.40
CA LEU A 98 3.70 15.35 8.95
C LEU A 98 3.99 16.75 8.38
N ARG A 99 3.34 17.79 8.91
CA ARG A 99 3.59 19.18 8.48
C ARG A 99 5.05 19.59 8.73
N GLN A 100 5.65 19.10 9.80
CA GLN A 100 7.04 19.38 10.18
C GLN A 100 7.95 18.18 9.87
N TRP A 101 7.91 17.74 8.60
CA TRP A 101 8.60 16.53 8.16
C TRP A 101 10.12 16.54 8.47
N GLU A 102 10.77 17.70 8.46
CA GLU A 102 12.21 17.82 8.72
C GLU A 102 12.59 17.49 10.18
N ALA A 103 11.78 17.96 11.14
CA ALA A 103 12.09 17.84 12.57
C ALA A 103 11.46 16.61 13.25
N LEU A 104 10.29 16.17 12.76
CA LEU A 104 9.44 15.21 13.47
C LEU A 104 9.35 13.83 12.84
N THR A 105 9.83 13.62 11.60
CA THR A 105 9.76 12.32 10.94
C THR A 105 10.52 11.24 11.71
N SER A 106 11.75 11.54 12.18
CA SER A 106 12.54 10.57 12.95
C SER A 106 11.85 10.17 14.27
N LYS A 107 11.23 11.14 14.95
CA LYS A 107 10.49 10.87 16.20
C LYS A 107 9.22 10.06 15.95
N ARG A 108 8.47 10.39 14.89
CA ARG A 108 7.27 9.66 14.47
C ARG A 108 7.60 8.20 14.17
N VAL A 109 8.63 7.93 13.36
CA VAL A 109 9.03 6.56 13.00
C VAL A 109 9.43 5.76 14.25
N ARG A 110 10.11 6.37 15.22
CA ARG A 110 10.44 5.73 16.50
C ARG A 110 9.18 5.38 17.31
N VAL A 111 8.22 6.29 17.40
CA VAL A 111 6.95 6.06 18.11
C VAL A 111 6.12 4.96 17.41
N GLU A 112 6.03 4.99 16.09
CA GLU A 112 5.32 3.96 15.30
C GLU A 112 5.99 2.59 15.47
N GLY A 113 7.32 2.52 15.36
CA GLY A 113 8.08 1.29 15.59
C GLY A 113 7.89 0.74 17.00
N PHE A 114 7.92 1.62 18.02
CA PHE A 114 7.67 1.23 19.41
C PHE A 114 6.23 0.72 19.60
N ALA A 115 5.23 1.39 19.01
CA ALA A 115 3.84 0.95 19.07
C ALA A 115 3.63 -0.44 18.44
N VAL A 116 4.30 -0.73 17.32
CA VAL A 116 4.30 -2.08 16.71
C VAL A 116 4.92 -3.12 17.65
N GLY A 117 6.02 -2.78 18.34
CA GLY A 117 6.64 -3.63 19.35
C GLY A 117 5.71 -3.93 20.53
N VAL A 118 5.08 -2.90 21.09
CA VAL A 118 4.10 -3.03 22.19
C VAL A 118 2.93 -3.92 21.77
N LYS A 119 2.38 -3.72 20.57
CA LYS A 119 1.32 -4.57 20.01
C LYS A 119 1.73 -6.04 19.98
N ALA A 120 2.92 -6.33 19.44
CA ALA A 120 3.41 -7.70 19.33
C ALA A 120 3.59 -8.35 20.71
N LEU A 121 4.20 -7.64 21.65
CA LEU A 121 4.41 -8.12 23.03
C LEU A 121 3.10 -8.38 23.75
N VAL A 122 2.15 -7.45 23.68
CA VAL A 122 0.83 -7.59 24.31
C VAL A 122 0.04 -8.74 23.70
N THR A 123 -0.01 -8.84 22.37
CA THR A 123 -0.67 -9.97 21.70
C THR A 123 -0.02 -11.30 22.10
N PHE A 124 1.31 -11.39 22.09
CA PHE A 124 2.02 -12.60 22.50
C PHE A 124 1.74 -12.97 23.96
N ALA A 125 1.80 -12.00 24.88
CA ALA A 125 1.58 -12.23 26.31
C ALA A 125 0.16 -12.73 26.62
N VAL A 126 -0.85 -12.27 25.87
CA VAL A 126 -2.24 -12.73 26.04
C VAL A 126 -2.42 -14.13 25.45
N VAL A 127 -1.85 -14.42 24.27
CA VAL A 127 -1.91 -15.76 23.67
C VAL A 127 -1.15 -16.78 24.53
N ALA A 128 0.04 -16.43 25.03
CA ALA A 128 0.85 -17.31 25.88
C ALA A 128 0.14 -17.70 27.18
N ARG A 129 -0.72 -16.83 27.72
CA ARG A 129 -1.50 -17.10 28.94
C ARG A 129 -2.81 -17.82 28.68
N GLY A 130 -3.53 -17.46 27.61
CA GLY A 130 -4.89 -17.94 27.34
C GLY A 130 -4.99 -19.05 26.29
N GLY A 131 -3.89 -19.42 25.65
CA GLY A 131 -3.88 -20.37 24.54
C GLY A 131 -4.74 -19.91 23.35
N GLU A 132 -5.14 -20.86 22.50
CA GLU A 132 -5.90 -20.56 21.28
C GLU A 132 -7.27 -19.93 21.54
N ARG A 133 -7.88 -20.22 22.70
CA ARG A 133 -9.20 -19.68 23.09
C ARG A 133 -9.20 -18.16 23.21
N TRP A 134 -8.05 -17.56 23.55
CA TRP A 134 -7.91 -16.13 23.76
C TRP A 134 -7.33 -15.41 22.53
N ALA A 135 -7.11 -16.11 21.40
CA ALA A 135 -6.45 -15.52 20.24
C ALA A 135 -7.17 -14.29 19.68
N LEU A 136 -8.51 -14.27 19.68
CA LEU A 136 -9.30 -13.12 19.25
C LEU A 136 -9.20 -11.94 20.22
N LEU A 137 -9.22 -12.22 21.53
CA LEU A 137 -9.05 -11.21 22.57
C LEU A 137 -7.64 -10.62 22.55
N ALA A 138 -6.62 -11.47 22.42
CA ALA A 138 -5.21 -11.06 22.29
C ALA A 138 -4.98 -10.11 21.11
N PHE A 139 -5.69 -10.36 20.00
CA PHE A 139 -5.68 -9.46 18.86
C PHE A 139 -6.31 -8.10 19.21
N GLY A 140 -7.51 -8.08 19.80
CA GLY A 140 -8.19 -6.84 20.19
C GLY A 140 -7.39 -6.00 21.17
N VAL A 141 -6.85 -6.62 22.23
CA VAL A 141 -6.04 -5.94 23.26
C VAL A 141 -4.72 -5.42 22.67
N GLY A 142 -4.05 -6.19 21.81
CA GLY A 142 -2.84 -5.73 21.13
C GLY A 142 -3.10 -4.52 20.22
N GLN A 143 -4.25 -4.49 19.52
CA GLN A 143 -4.65 -3.37 18.68
C GLN A 143 -5.02 -2.12 19.50
N ALA A 144 -5.64 -2.30 20.67
CA ALA A 144 -5.89 -1.19 21.60
C ALA A 144 -4.58 -0.61 22.15
N ALA A 145 -3.65 -1.48 22.56
CA ALA A 145 -2.34 -1.08 23.06
C ALA A 145 -1.52 -0.32 22.00
N TYR A 146 -1.60 -0.74 20.74
CA TYR A 146 -1.02 -0.03 19.60
C TYR A 146 -1.54 1.41 19.49
N GLY A 147 -2.86 1.58 19.40
CA GLY A 147 -3.50 2.89 19.25
C GLY A 147 -3.21 3.82 20.43
N LEU A 148 -3.23 3.29 21.66
CA LEU A 148 -2.90 4.04 22.86
C LEU A 148 -1.43 4.50 22.88
N THR A 149 -0.50 3.62 22.48
CA THR A 149 0.93 3.96 22.41
C THR A 149 1.20 5.07 21.38
N LEU A 150 0.53 4.99 20.22
CA LEU A 150 0.57 6.05 19.20
C LEU A 150 0.05 7.38 19.73
N LEU A 151 -1.13 7.38 20.37
CA LEU A 151 -1.74 8.58 20.95
C LEU A 151 -0.80 9.23 21.96
N VAL A 152 -0.30 8.46 22.93
CA VAL A 152 0.59 8.97 23.99
C VAL A 152 1.93 9.44 23.42
N GLY A 153 2.57 8.62 22.57
CA GLY A 153 3.89 8.91 22.03
C GLY A 153 3.93 10.12 21.09
N LEU A 154 2.92 10.27 20.22
CA LEU A 154 2.83 11.44 19.34
C LEU A 154 2.49 12.70 20.12
N ARG A 155 1.55 12.61 21.07
CA ARG A 155 1.15 13.75 21.90
C ARG A 155 2.30 14.25 22.77
N TRP A 156 3.07 13.34 23.36
CA TRP A 156 4.29 13.69 24.10
C TRP A 156 5.34 14.35 23.20
N SER A 157 5.58 13.78 22.00
CA SER A 157 6.54 14.32 21.03
C SER A 157 6.18 15.74 20.58
N VAL A 158 4.89 15.99 20.32
CA VAL A 158 4.37 17.32 19.94
C VAL A 158 4.43 18.28 21.13
N GLN A 159 4.01 17.87 22.32
CA GLN A 159 4.01 18.72 23.53
C GLN A 159 5.41 19.18 23.91
N ARG A 160 6.43 18.33 23.76
CA ARG A 160 7.84 18.69 24.03
C ARG A 160 8.38 19.79 23.10
N ILE A 161 7.73 20.01 21.96
CA ILE A 161 8.07 21.05 20.97
C ILE A 161 7.11 22.26 21.07
N ARG A 162 5.98 22.14 21.78
CA ARG A 162 5.00 23.24 21.95
C ARG A 162 5.56 24.48 22.64
N GLY A 163 6.75 24.44 23.25
CA GLY A 163 7.48 25.64 23.66
C GLY A 163 7.88 26.55 22.48
N ALA A 164 7.95 26.02 21.26
CA ALA A 164 8.34 26.75 20.05
C ALA A 164 7.19 27.01 19.05
N ILE A 165 6.03 26.37 19.19
CA ILE A 165 4.91 26.48 18.24
C ILE A 165 3.58 26.63 18.99
N GLN A 166 2.90 27.76 18.74
CA GLN A 166 1.50 27.99 19.13
C GLN A 166 0.57 27.05 18.35
N ALA A 167 0.40 25.82 18.86
CA ALA A 167 -0.62 24.92 18.33
C ALA A 167 -2.01 25.40 18.83
N PRO A 168 -2.99 25.70 17.95
CA PRO A 168 -4.32 26.10 18.38
C PRO A 168 -4.96 24.99 19.25
N SER A 169 -5.80 25.36 20.23
CA SER A 169 -6.37 24.42 21.20
C SER A 169 -7.07 23.20 20.54
N ILE A 170 -7.11 22.08 21.25
CA ILE A 170 -7.54 20.75 20.78
C ILE A 170 -9.06 20.70 20.48
N TRP A 171 -9.82 21.65 21.03
CA TRP A 171 -11.27 21.55 21.11
C TRP A 171 -11.99 22.88 20.91
N SER A 172 -11.42 23.81 20.15
CA SER A 172 -12.20 24.98 19.76
C SER A 172 -13.21 24.58 18.68
N LEU A 173 -14.23 23.80 19.04
CA LEU A 173 -15.52 23.73 18.33
C LEU A 173 -16.12 25.13 18.21
N GLN A 174 -15.74 26.04 19.11
CA GLN A 174 -15.92 27.48 18.95
C GLN A 174 -15.36 28.03 17.63
N LYS A 175 -14.33 27.45 16.99
CA LYS A 175 -13.91 27.87 15.63
C LYS A 175 -14.82 27.33 14.51
N LEU A 176 -15.63 26.30 14.78
CA LEU A 176 -16.70 25.84 13.89
C LEU A 176 -18.01 26.63 14.10
N VAL A 177 -18.20 27.18 15.29
CA VAL A 177 -19.44 27.87 15.73
C VAL A 177 -19.29 29.40 15.79
N ALA A 178 -18.06 29.94 15.81
CA ALA A 178 -17.82 31.37 15.94
C ALA A 178 -18.50 32.13 14.80
N PRO A 179 -19.41 33.07 15.11
CA PRO A 179 -19.88 34.01 14.11
C PRO A 179 -18.69 34.86 13.64
N PRO A 180 -18.67 35.28 12.36
CA PRO A 180 -17.56 36.03 11.82
C PRO A 180 -17.50 37.38 12.54
N THR A 181 -16.35 37.74 13.09
CA THR A 181 -16.08 39.15 13.37
C THR A 181 -16.11 39.89 12.05
N GLU A 182 -17.01 40.86 11.94
CA GLU A 182 -17.16 41.76 10.82
C GLU A 182 -15.85 42.52 10.61
N PHE A 183 -14.99 42.01 9.72
CA PHE A 183 -14.05 42.88 9.04
C PHE A 183 -14.84 43.60 7.95
N THR A 184 -15.24 44.81 8.28
CA THR A 184 -15.73 45.84 7.35
C THR A 184 -14.64 46.13 6.32
N ASP A 185 -14.65 45.43 5.20
CA ASP A 185 -14.05 45.96 3.99
C ASP A 185 -14.96 45.68 2.78
N ILE A 186 -15.50 46.77 2.25
CA ILE A 186 -16.59 46.83 1.27
C ILE A 186 -15.96 46.70 -0.12
N GLN A 187 -15.46 45.51 -0.52
CA GLN A 187 -15.14 45.26 -1.94
C GLN A 187 -14.77 43.81 -2.36
N ALA A 188 -15.07 42.79 -1.56
CA ALA A 188 -14.92 41.39 -2.00
C ALA A 188 -16.27 40.65 -1.97
N PRO A 189 -16.68 39.95 -3.05
CA PRO A 189 -17.84 39.07 -2.97
C PRO A 189 -17.54 37.97 -1.93
N PRO A 190 -18.41 37.75 -0.94
CA PRO A 190 -18.17 36.77 0.11
C PRO A 190 -18.47 35.37 -0.42
N THR A 191 -17.54 34.76 -1.17
CA THR A 191 -17.63 33.33 -1.52
C THR A 191 -17.16 32.48 -0.34
N ARG A 192 -18.06 32.46 0.64
CA ARG A 192 -18.13 31.62 1.84
C ARG A 192 -18.10 30.13 1.47
N ARG A 193 -16.96 29.45 1.58
CA ARG A 193 -16.95 27.97 1.68
C ARG A 193 -16.04 27.54 2.83
N ARG A 194 -16.62 26.92 3.86
CA ARG A 194 -15.89 26.36 5.02
C ARG A 194 -14.94 25.23 4.63
N PHE A 195 -15.27 24.55 3.54
CA PHE A 195 -14.41 23.57 2.89
C PHE A 195 -14.03 24.11 1.53
N ASP A 196 -12.75 24.04 1.21
CA ASP A 196 -12.30 24.28 -0.16
C ASP A 196 -12.96 23.22 -1.07
N PRO A 197 -13.75 23.63 -2.06
CA PRO A 197 -14.46 22.72 -2.93
C PRO A 197 -13.52 21.86 -3.78
N GLU A 198 -12.32 22.33 -4.10
CA GLU A 198 -11.33 21.57 -4.86
C GLU A 198 -10.74 20.45 -3.99
N LEU A 199 -10.31 20.79 -2.77
CA LEU A 199 -9.84 19.83 -1.76
C LEU A 199 -10.91 18.78 -1.44
N THR A 200 -12.17 19.21 -1.29
CA THR A 200 -13.28 18.29 -0.98
C THR A 200 -13.58 17.35 -2.15
N SER A 201 -13.55 17.89 -3.39
CA SER A 201 -13.74 17.08 -4.61
C SER A 201 -12.61 16.07 -4.78
N LEU A 202 -11.36 16.48 -4.55
CA LEU A 202 -10.18 15.63 -4.59
C LEU A 202 -10.24 14.52 -3.53
N GLY A 203 -10.52 14.90 -2.28
CA GLY A 203 -10.66 13.99 -1.15
C GLY A 203 -11.74 12.94 -1.40
N TRP A 204 -12.89 13.36 -1.95
CA TRP A 204 -13.96 12.44 -2.34
C TRP A 204 -13.56 11.50 -3.48
N ALA A 205 -12.87 12.00 -4.51
CA ALA A 205 -12.38 11.17 -5.61
C ALA A 205 -11.40 10.09 -5.13
N LEU A 206 -10.44 10.47 -4.27
CA LEU A 206 -9.44 9.55 -3.70
C LEU A 206 -10.04 8.59 -2.68
N THR A 207 -11.08 9.00 -1.94
CA THR A 207 -11.82 8.12 -1.03
C THR A 207 -12.59 7.05 -1.80
N LYS A 208 -13.31 7.43 -2.87
CA LYS A 208 -13.98 6.48 -3.76
C LYS A 208 -13.01 5.49 -4.39
N GLN A 209 -11.86 5.98 -4.86
CA GLN A 209 -10.78 5.15 -5.37
C GLN A 209 -10.29 4.16 -4.31
N SER A 210 -10.10 4.61 -3.06
CA SER A 210 -9.64 3.76 -1.96
C SER A 210 -10.67 2.68 -1.60
N PHE A 211 -11.97 3.01 -1.63
CA PHE A 211 -13.03 2.04 -1.41
C PHE A 211 -13.07 0.95 -2.49
N ILE A 212 -13.00 1.34 -3.77
CA ILE A 212 -12.95 0.38 -4.90
C ILE A 212 -11.71 -0.52 -4.77
N LYS A 213 -10.55 0.06 -4.43
CA LYS A 213 -9.34 -0.71 -4.18
C LYS A 213 -9.52 -1.70 -3.04
N GLN A 214 -10.15 -1.30 -1.94
CA GLN A 214 -10.38 -2.17 -0.79
C GLN A 214 -11.23 -3.39 -1.17
N ILE A 215 -12.28 -3.19 -1.95
CA ILE A 215 -13.09 -4.29 -2.48
C ILE A 215 -12.20 -5.20 -3.33
N LEU A 216 -11.42 -4.63 -4.24
CA LEU A 216 -10.58 -5.39 -5.17
C LEU A 216 -9.47 -6.18 -4.47
N THR A 217 -8.94 -5.66 -3.36
CA THR A 217 -7.93 -6.36 -2.53
C THR A 217 -8.52 -7.43 -1.61
N GLU A 218 -9.82 -7.38 -1.35
CA GLU A 218 -10.53 -8.39 -0.54
C GLU A 218 -11.36 -9.35 -1.41
N ALA A 219 -11.49 -9.05 -2.71
CA ALA A 219 -12.29 -9.84 -3.65
C ALA A 219 -11.75 -11.26 -3.82
N ASP A 220 -10.44 -11.45 -3.70
CA ASP A 220 -9.81 -12.77 -3.70
C ASP A 220 -10.21 -13.57 -2.45
N LYS A 221 -10.26 -12.97 -1.26
CA LYS A 221 -10.74 -13.62 -0.04
C LYS A 221 -12.23 -13.99 -0.12
N ILE A 222 -13.03 -13.16 -0.79
CA ILE A 222 -14.44 -13.49 -1.06
C ILE A 222 -14.51 -14.69 -2.02
N ALA A 223 -13.76 -14.66 -3.12
CA ALA A 223 -13.77 -15.72 -4.11
C ALA A 223 -13.27 -17.07 -3.54
N ILE A 224 -12.17 -17.09 -2.77
CA ILE A 224 -11.67 -18.32 -2.14
C ILE A 224 -12.67 -18.89 -1.11
N SER A 225 -13.41 -18.02 -0.41
CA SER A 225 -14.42 -18.47 0.57
C SER A 225 -15.60 -19.18 -0.09
N GLN A 226 -15.90 -18.86 -1.36
CA GLN A 226 -16.99 -19.47 -2.13
C GLN A 226 -16.55 -20.69 -2.94
N LEU A 227 -15.29 -20.70 -3.41
CA LEU A 227 -14.81 -21.69 -4.39
C LEU A 227 -13.99 -22.84 -3.78
N SER A 228 -13.39 -22.66 -2.59
CA SER A 228 -12.43 -23.62 -2.03
C SER A 228 -12.84 -24.20 -0.69
N THR A 229 -12.25 -25.35 -0.36
CA THR A 229 -12.49 -26.07 0.91
C THR A 229 -11.90 -25.32 2.12
N SER A 230 -12.37 -25.61 3.33
CA SER A 230 -11.87 -24.96 4.56
C SER A 230 -10.36 -25.16 4.78
N ARG A 231 -9.78 -26.28 4.30
CA ARG A 231 -8.33 -26.53 4.39
C ARG A 231 -7.56 -25.61 3.45
N ASP A 232 -8.04 -25.44 2.22
CA ASP A 232 -7.40 -24.59 1.22
C ASP A 232 -7.58 -23.11 1.53
N GLN A 233 -8.69 -22.71 2.14
CA GLN A 233 -8.88 -21.37 2.69
C GLN A 233 -7.82 -21.04 3.75
N GLY A 234 -7.51 -22.00 4.64
CA GLY A 234 -6.44 -21.86 5.62
C GLY A 234 -5.06 -21.71 4.97
N GLY A 235 -4.74 -22.56 4.00
CA GLY A 235 -3.48 -22.51 3.25
C GLY A 235 -3.31 -21.22 2.44
N TYR A 236 -4.39 -20.74 1.83
CA TYR A 236 -4.44 -19.48 1.10
C TYR A 236 -4.25 -18.28 2.01
N ALA A 237 -4.98 -18.21 3.13
CA ALA A 237 -4.85 -17.15 4.11
C ALA A 237 -3.43 -17.10 4.71
N LEU A 238 -2.82 -18.26 4.97
CA LEU A 238 -1.43 -18.36 5.41
C LEU A 238 -0.48 -17.76 4.37
N ALA A 239 -0.55 -18.25 3.13
CA ALA A 239 0.31 -17.81 2.04
C ALA A 239 0.20 -16.30 1.77
N LEU A 240 -1.01 -15.74 1.75
CA LEU A 240 -1.21 -14.30 1.58
C LEU A 240 -0.62 -13.47 2.73
N ASN A 241 -0.72 -13.94 3.97
CA ASN A 241 -0.19 -13.22 5.13
C ASN A 241 1.35 -13.16 5.11
N TYR A 242 2.02 -14.26 4.75
CA TYR A 242 3.47 -14.27 4.62
C TYR A 242 3.95 -13.57 3.35
N GLY A 243 3.31 -13.81 2.21
CA GLY A 243 3.67 -13.18 0.94
C GLY A 243 3.55 -11.66 0.99
N SER A 244 2.45 -11.14 1.55
CA SER A 244 2.22 -9.69 1.67
C SER A 244 3.17 -8.98 2.63
N LEU A 245 3.94 -9.71 3.45
CA LEU A 245 4.94 -9.11 4.34
C LEU A 245 6.01 -8.35 3.56
N ILE A 246 6.46 -8.91 2.42
CA ILE A 246 7.44 -8.25 1.54
C ILE A 246 6.87 -6.94 1.02
N ALA A 247 5.61 -6.95 0.59
CA ALA A 247 4.95 -5.75 0.11
C ALA A 247 4.87 -4.68 1.22
N ARG A 248 4.56 -5.06 2.46
CA ARG A 248 4.45 -4.14 3.60
C ARG A 248 5.78 -3.58 4.06
N ILE A 249 6.82 -4.41 4.12
CA ILE A 249 8.13 -4.01 4.66
C ILE A 249 8.94 -3.24 3.62
N LEU A 250 8.86 -3.62 2.34
CA LEU A 250 9.71 -3.06 1.30
C LEU A 250 8.94 -2.13 0.35
N PHE A 251 7.86 -2.62 -0.26
CA PHE A 251 7.20 -1.88 -1.35
C PHE A 251 6.39 -0.69 -0.86
N GLN A 252 5.64 -0.85 0.23
CA GLN A 252 4.80 0.20 0.80
C GLN A 252 5.60 1.45 1.17
N PRO A 253 6.70 1.39 1.96
CA PRO A 253 7.47 2.59 2.29
C PRO A 253 8.13 3.23 1.06
N LEU A 254 8.55 2.44 0.07
CA LEU A 254 9.07 2.95 -1.20
C LEU A 254 7.97 3.66 -2.02
N GLU A 255 6.76 3.10 -2.07
CA GLU A 255 5.61 3.69 -2.73
C GLU A 255 5.22 5.03 -2.08
N GLU A 256 5.08 5.05 -0.75
CA GLU A 256 4.71 6.25 -0.01
C GLU A 256 5.77 7.36 -0.16
N SER A 257 7.05 7.01 -0.02
CA SER A 257 8.16 7.96 -0.15
C SER A 257 8.29 8.51 -1.57
N SER A 258 8.14 7.64 -2.58
CA SER A 258 8.21 8.06 -3.99
C SER A 258 7.05 8.97 -4.37
N ARG A 259 5.82 8.69 -3.89
CA ARG A 259 4.65 9.55 -4.11
C ARG A 259 4.86 10.96 -3.56
N LEU A 260 5.42 11.08 -2.35
CA LEU A 260 5.75 12.37 -1.75
C LEU A 260 6.83 13.11 -2.53
N TYR A 261 7.81 12.39 -3.07
CA TYR A 261 8.84 12.99 -3.90
C TYR A 261 8.24 13.51 -5.22
N PHE A 262 7.41 12.70 -5.88
CA PHE A 262 6.76 13.07 -7.15
C PHE A 262 5.77 14.24 -6.99
N SER A 263 5.07 14.35 -5.87
CA SER A 263 4.16 15.48 -5.65
C SER A 263 4.90 16.81 -5.45
N ARG A 264 6.14 16.78 -4.95
CA ARG A 264 7.00 17.96 -4.80
C ARG A 264 7.73 18.34 -6.08
N GLN A 265 8.26 17.33 -6.79
CA GLN A 265 9.10 17.54 -7.96
C GLN A 265 8.31 17.50 -9.28
N LEU A 266 7.04 17.08 -9.26
CA LEU A 266 6.14 16.98 -10.41
C LEU A 266 6.82 16.23 -11.59
N SER A 267 6.46 16.56 -12.83
CA SER A 267 7.05 15.96 -14.03
C SER A 267 8.38 16.63 -14.42
N THR A 268 9.35 16.61 -13.52
CA THR A 268 10.70 17.11 -13.77
C THR A 268 11.70 15.95 -13.96
N ARG A 269 12.86 16.26 -14.56
CA ARG A 269 13.93 15.29 -14.81
C ARG A 269 14.34 14.50 -13.54
N PRO A 270 14.47 15.10 -12.33
CA PRO A 270 14.73 14.36 -11.10
C PRO A 270 13.66 13.30 -10.75
N SER A 271 12.38 13.59 -10.97
CA SER A 271 11.28 12.63 -10.76
C SER A 271 11.40 11.46 -11.73
N HIS A 272 11.68 11.75 -12.99
CA HIS A 272 11.85 10.72 -14.02
C HIS A 272 13.05 9.82 -13.75
N THR A 273 14.18 10.39 -13.30
CA THR A 273 15.36 9.60 -12.91
C THR A 273 15.11 8.75 -11.67
N LEU A 274 14.41 9.27 -10.66
CA LEU A 274 14.06 8.48 -9.47
C LEU A 274 13.12 7.33 -9.85
N MET A 275 12.09 7.60 -10.65
CA MET A 275 11.16 6.58 -11.13
C MET A 275 11.88 5.50 -11.93
N ALA A 276 12.75 5.86 -12.88
CA ALA A 276 13.54 4.90 -13.64
C ALA A 276 14.42 4.03 -12.74
N SER A 277 15.01 4.61 -11.69
CA SER A 277 15.85 3.90 -10.71
C SER A 277 15.04 2.93 -9.86
N LEU A 278 13.88 3.36 -9.38
CA LEU A 278 12.97 2.50 -8.62
C LEU A 278 12.44 1.36 -9.49
N LEU A 279 12.07 1.62 -10.75
CA LEU A 279 11.66 0.58 -11.68
C LEU A 279 12.80 -0.41 -11.96
N LEU A 280 14.03 0.08 -12.14
CA LEU A 280 15.22 -0.77 -12.32
C LEU A 280 15.48 -1.65 -11.09
N LEU A 281 15.36 -1.08 -9.89
CA LEU A 281 15.49 -1.84 -8.63
C LEU A 281 14.44 -2.95 -8.55
N HIS A 282 13.17 -2.62 -8.79
CA HIS A 282 12.08 -3.59 -8.72
C HIS A 282 12.18 -4.67 -9.79
N THR A 283 12.65 -4.36 -11.01
CA THR A 283 12.83 -5.39 -12.05
C THR A 283 13.97 -6.36 -11.71
N HIS A 284 15.05 -5.91 -11.08
CA HIS A 284 16.10 -6.81 -10.57
C HIS A 284 15.59 -7.67 -9.41
N LEU A 285 14.86 -7.06 -8.47
CA LEU A 285 14.23 -7.81 -7.39
C LEU A 285 13.22 -8.84 -7.91
N SER A 286 12.54 -8.53 -9.03
CA SER A 286 11.62 -9.45 -9.69
C SER A 286 12.34 -10.71 -10.20
N LEU A 287 13.57 -10.58 -10.70
CA LEU A 287 14.37 -11.75 -11.09
C LEU A 287 14.65 -12.66 -9.90
N ILE A 288 14.98 -12.09 -8.74
CA ILE A 288 15.18 -12.84 -7.50
C ILE A 288 13.89 -13.56 -7.09
N PHE A 289 12.77 -12.83 -7.03
CA PHE A 289 11.48 -13.38 -6.59
C PHE A 289 10.91 -14.45 -7.51
N ILE A 290 11.10 -14.35 -8.83
CA ILE A 290 10.57 -15.33 -9.77
C ILE A 290 11.51 -16.54 -9.91
N LEU A 291 12.82 -16.33 -9.95
CA LEU A 291 13.77 -17.37 -10.37
C LEU A 291 14.47 -18.05 -9.20
N LEU A 292 14.83 -17.31 -8.15
CA LEU A 292 15.63 -17.83 -7.05
C LEU A 292 14.77 -18.26 -5.85
N VAL A 293 13.74 -17.50 -5.49
CA VAL A 293 12.98 -17.75 -4.25
C VAL A 293 12.05 -18.99 -4.30
N PRO A 294 11.26 -19.25 -5.36
CA PRO A 294 10.22 -20.28 -5.32
C PRO A 294 10.69 -21.70 -4.96
N PRO A 295 11.89 -22.16 -5.38
CA PRO A 295 12.42 -23.46 -4.98
C PRO A 295 12.66 -23.64 -3.47
N TYR A 296 12.87 -22.55 -2.72
CA TYR A 296 13.07 -22.60 -1.27
C TYR A 296 11.76 -22.65 -0.47
N ILE A 297 10.63 -22.29 -1.07
CA ILE A 297 9.36 -22.18 -0.37
C ILE A 297 8.90 -23.48 0.31
N PRO A 298 8.99 -24.67 -0.31
CA PRO A 298 8.63 -25.92 0.35
C PRO A 298 9.46 -26.18 1.61
N ALA A 299 10.78 -25.98 1.52
CA ALA A 299 11.71 -26.16 2.63
C ALA A 299 11.45 -25.13 3.74
N LEU A 300 11.22 -23.87 3.37
CA LEU A 300 10.89 -22.79 4.30
C LEU A 300 9.62 -23.12 5.08
N LEU A 301 8.54 -23.51 4.41
CA LEU A 301 7.27 -23.82 5.08
C LEU A 301 7.39 -25.07 5.95
N TYR A 302 8.13 -26.09 5.51
CA TYR A 302 8.31 -27.32 6.27
C TYR A 302 9.02 -27.07 7.61
N HIS A 303 10.13 -26.32 7.59
CA HIS A 303 10.92 -26.06 8.81
C HIS A 303 10.31 -24.95 9.69
N LEU A 304 9.66 -23.94 9.09
CA LEU A 304 9.12 -22.81 9.85
C LEU A 304 7.74 -23.10 10.44
N LEU A 305 6.87 -23.78 9.69
CA LEU A 305 5.47 -23.99 10.06
C LEU A 305 5.13 -25.47 10.30
N GLY A 306 6.03 -26.39 9.93
CA GLY A 306 5.82 -27.82 10.05
C GLY A 306 5.20 -28.46 8.81
N GLN A 307 5.31 -29.79 8.76
CA GLN A 307 4.90 -30.62 7.62
C GLN A 307 3.43 -30.44 7.21
N ARG A 308 2.52 -30.19 8.16
CA ARG A 308 1.08 -30.02 7.89
C ARG A 308 0.79 -28.85 6.95
N TRP A 309 1.50 -27.74 7.11
CA TRP A 309 1.31 -26.56 6.27
C TRP A 309 2.08 -26.68 4.95
N ALA A 310 3.27 -27.27 4.98
CA ALA A 310 4.05 -27.53 3.77
C ALA A 310 3.36 -28.50 2.80
N ALA A 311 2.62 -29.48 3.32
CA ALA A 311 1.83 -30.43 2.53
C ALA A 311 0.48 -29.86 2.03
N SER A 312 0.11 -28.65 2.46
CA SER A 312 -1.13 -27.98 2.03
C SER A 312 -0.94 -27.19 0.74
N SER A 313 -2.04 -26.61 0.21
CA SER A 313 -2.02 -25.68 -0.93
C SER A 313 -1.16 -24.43 -0.69
N ALA A 314 -0.83 -24.09 0.57
CA ALA A 314 -0.03 -22.93 0.97
C ALA A 314 1.31 -22.81 0.24
N THR A 315 2.03 -23.93 0.06
CA THR A 315 3.32 -23.94 -0.64
C THR A 315 3.19 -23.42 -2.06
N SER A 316 2.20 -23.93 -2.77
CA SER A 316 2.02 -23.56 -4.17
C SER A 316 1.40 -22.17 -4.36
N ILE A 317 0.54 -21.75 -3.44
CA ILE A 317 -0.03 -20.40 -3.44
C ILE A 317 1.06 -19.37 -3.13
N LEU A 318 1.94 -19.66 -2.15
CA LEU A 318 3.04 -18.76 -1.80
C LEU A 318 4.05 -18.67 -2.95
N GLN A 319 4.38 -19.78 -3.62
CA GLN A 319 5.19 -19.75 -4.85
C GLN A 319 4.55 -18.89 -5.94
N ALA A 320 3.23 -19.01 -6.16
CA ALA A 320 2.51 -18.14 -7.10
C ALA A 320 2.49 -16.68 -6.64
N TYR A 321 2.45 -16.42 -5.34
CA TYR A 321 2.50 -15.07 -4.79
C TYR A 321 3.85 -14.39 -5.07
N PHE A 322 4.96 -15.14 -5.04
CA PHE A 322 6.27 -14.61 -5.44
C PHE A 322 6.33 -14.20 -6.92
N PHE A 323 5.52 -14.83 -7.77
CA PHE A 323 5.32 -14.37 -9.16
C PHE A 323 4.42 -13.13 -9.25
N TYR A 324 3.51 -12.94 -8.30
CA TYR A 324 2.64 -11.75 -8.20
C TYR A 324 3.36 -10.50 -7.66
N LEU A 325 4.34 -10.65 -6.76
CA LEU A 325 5.10 -9.53 -6.16
C LEU A 325 5.66 -8.51 -7.17
N PRO A 326 6.27 -8.92 -8.30
CA PRO A 326 6.68 -8.02 -9.39
C PRO A 326 5.57 -7.09 -9.89
N PHE A 327 4.35 -7.62 -10.08
CA PHE A 327 3.21 -6.81 -10.53
C PHE A 327 2.79 -5.80 -9.46
N LEU A 328 2.78 -6.24 -8.20
CA LEU A 328 2.45 -5.36 -7.07
C LEU A 328 3.47 -4.21 -6.94
N ALA A 329 4.76 -4.51 -7.06
CA ALA A 329 5.84 -3.52 -7.07
C ALA A 329 5.71 -2.48 -8.17
N LEU A 330 5.56 -2.95 -9.43
CA LEU A 330 5.46 -2.07 -10.59
C LEU A 330 4.18 -1.22 -10.54
N ASN A 331 3.06 -1.79 -10.09
CA ASN A 331 1.83 -1.05 -9.88
C ASN A 331 2.02 0.07 -8.85
N GLY A 332 2.63 -0.22 -7.70
CA GLY A 332 2.86 0.77 -6.64
C GLY A 332 3.59 2.02 -7.16
N ILE A 333 4.75 1.85 -7.80
CA ILE A 333 5.55 2.98 -8.29
C ILE A 333 4.86 3.75 -9.43
N THR A 334 4.32 3.04 -10.43
CA THR A 334 3.68 3.70 -11.58
C THR A 334 2.41 4.44 -11.17
N GLU A 335 1.64 3.89 -10.23
CA GLU A 335 0.43 4.52 -9.73
C GLU A 335 0.73 5.66 -8.75
N ALA A 336 1.80 5.58 -7.95
CA ALA A 336 2.27 6.69 -7.14
C ALA A 336 2.63 7.91 -8.00
N TYR A 337 3.33 7.71 -9.12
CA TYR A 337 3.62 8.78 -10.08
C TYR A 337 2.34 9.35 -10.70
N PHE A 338 1.46 8.48 -11.19
CA PHE A 338 0.17 8.88 -11.77
C PHE A 338 -0.64 9.73 -10.78
N GLN A 339 -0.81 9.27 -9.54
CA GLN A 339 -1.60 10.00 -8.54
C GLN A 339 -0.97 11.32 -8.10
N ALA A 340 0.37 11.43 -8.15
CA ALA A 340 1.07 12.63 -7.75
C ALA A 340 0.98 13.76 -8.80
N ILE A 341 0.85 13.42 -10.09
CA ILE A 341 0.92 14.38 -11.20
C ILE A 341 -0.41 14.54 -11.94
N ALA A 342 -1.29 13.55 -11.89
CA ALA A 342 -2.55 13.59 -12.64
C ALA A 342 -3.50 14.70 -12.15
N SER A 343 -4.09 15.41 -13.12
CA SER A 343 -5.20 16.32 -12.84
C SER A 343 -6.45 15.58 -12.36
N GLN A 344 -7.38 16.30 -11.73
CA GLN A 344 -8.67 15.75 -11.25
C GLN A 344 -9.44 14.97 -12.32
N ALA A 345 -9.43 15.46 -13.57
CA ALA A 345 -10.09 14.79 -14.68
C ALA A 345 -9.45 13.42 -14.99
N ASN A 346 -8.13 13.34 -14.93
CA ASN A 346 -7.39 12.09 -15.15
C ASN A 346 -7.53 11.14 -13.96
N LEU A 347 -7.54 11.64 -12.72
CA LEU A 347 -7.82 10.83 -11.53
C LEU A 347 -9.21 10.18 -11.61
N ARG A 348 -10.24 10.91 -12.04
CA ARG A 348 -11.59 10.35 -12.28
C ARG A 348 -11.59 9.25 -13.33
N LYS A 349 -10.85 9.42 -14.43
CA LYS A 349 -10.65 8.36 -15.44
C LYS A 349 -9.95 7.14 -14.84
N GLY A 350 -8.97 7.36 -13.97
CA GLY A 350 -8.30 6.30 -13.21
C GLY A 350 -9.27 5.52 -12.33
N SER A 351 -10.14 6.21 -11.58
CA SER A 351 -11.20 5.58 -10.77
C SER A 351 -12.17 4.74 -11.60
N TYR A 352 -12.56 5.22 -12.78
CA TYR A 352 -13.36 4.43 -13.71
C TYR A 352 -12.59 3.19 -14.21
N TRP A 353 -11.32 3.35 -14.56
CA TRP A 353 -10.47 2.25 -15.02
C TRP A 353 -10.29 1.17 -13.95
N MET A 354 -10.25 1.53 -12.67
CA MET A 354 -10.27 0.55 -11.58
C MET A 354 -11.53 -0.32 -11.58
N GLY A 355 -12.69 0.25 -11.94
CA GLY A 355 -13.92 -0.53 -12.14
C GLY A 355 -13.80 -1.54 -13.28
N VAL A 356 -13.18 -1.14 -14.41
CA VAL A 356 -12.88 -2.06 -15.53
C VAL A 356 -11.93 -3.16 -15.09
N CYS A 357 -10.92 -2.84 -14.28
CA CYS A 357 -9.98 -3.82 -13.74
C CYS A 357 -10.70 -4.86 -12.86
N SER A 358 -11.72 -4.46 -12.09
CA SER A 358 -12.56 -5.40 -11.33
C SER A 358 -13.31 -6.40 -12.23
N ILE A 359 -13.83 -5.95 -13.38
CA ILE A 359 -14.46 -6.84 -14.36
C ILE A 359 -13.43 -7.83 -14.91
N GLY A 360 -12.25 -7.34 -15.28
CA GLY A 360 -11.18 -8.20 -15.77
C GLY A 360 -10.67 -9.20 -14.72
N PHE A 361 -10.65 -8.82 -13.44
CA PHE A 361 -10.38 -9.73 -12.33
C PHE A 361 -11.42 -10.86 -12.27
N VAL A 362 -12.71 -10.52 -12.23
CA VAL A 362 -13.79 -11.53 -12.18
C VAL A 362 -13.77 -12.45 -13.40
N ALA A 363 -13.51 -11.89 -14.59
CA ALA A 363 -13.34 -12.67 -15.82
C ALA A 363 -12.16 -13.64 -15.71
N ALA A 364 -11.00 -13.17 -15.22
CA ALA A 364 -9.83 -14.01 -15.03
C ALA A 364 -10.05 -15.11 -13.99
N VAL A 365 -10.77 -14.84 -12.90
CA VAL A 365 -11.21 -15.87 -11.94
C VAL A 365 -12.09 -16.91 -12.64
N GLY A 366 -13.09 -16.46 -13.42
CA GLY A 366 -13.98 -17.36 -14.15
C GLY A 366 -13.25 -18.24 -15.18
N VAL A 367 -12.24 -17.71 -15.86
CA VAL A 367 -11.37 -18.48 -16.77
C VAL A 367 -10.52 -19.47 -15.98
N GLY A 368 -9.87 -19.04 -14.89
CA GLY A 368 -9.05 -19.89 -14.03
C GLY A 368 -9.83 -21.07 -13.44
N THR A 369 -11.07 -20.84 -13.00
CA THR A 369 -11.95 -21.91 -12.52
C THR A 369 -12.28 -22.91 -13.61
N ARG A 370 -12.58 -22.46 -14.85
CA ARG A 370 -12.84 -23.36 -15.99
C ARG A 370 -11.60 -24.16 -16.42
N MET A 371 -10.41 -23.59 -16.27
CA MET A 371 -9.15 -24.27 -16.56
C MET A 371 -8.68 -25.19 -15.42
N GLY A 372 -9.43 -25.29 -14.32
CA GLY A 372 -9.06 -26.12 -13.17
C GLY A 372 -7.85 -25.59 -12.39
N TRP A 373 -7.54 -24.29 -12.48
CA TRP A 373 -6.35 -23.69 -11.85
C TRP A 373 -6.47 -23.45 -10.33
N ALA A 374 -7.47 -24.06 -9.68
CA ALA A 374 -7.70 -24.05 -8.23
C ALA A 374 -7.38 -22.68 -7.59
N GLU A 375 -6.70 -22.65 -6.44
CA GLU A 375 -6.35 -21.43 -5.70
C GLU A 375 -5.28 -20.58 -6.40
N ARG A 376 -4.44 -21.21 -7.23
CA ARG A 376 -3.40 -20.51 -8.01
C ARG A 376 -4.03 -19.59 -9.06
N GLY A 377 -5.16 -19.99 -9.63
CA GLY A 377 -5.94 -19.20 -10.57
C GLY A 377 -6.34 -17.84 -9.99
N LEU A 378 -6.59 -17.77 -8.68
CA LEU A 378 -6.92 -16.54 -7.99
C LEU A 378 -5.75 -15.56 -7.90
N ILE A 379 -4.54 -16.08 -7.66
CA ILE A 379 -3.31 -15.26 -7.71
C ILE A 379 -3.05 -14.78 -9.14
N MET A 380 -3.26 -15.64 -10.14
CA MET A 380 -3.11 -15.25 -11.55
C MET A 380 -4.15 -14.20 -11.97
N ALA A 381 -5.38 -14.27 -11.49
CA ALA A 381 -6.39 -13.24 -11.70
C ALA A 381 -5.96 -11.89 -11.10
N ASN A 382 -5.33 -11.91 -9.92
CA ASN A 382 -4.71 -10.73 -9.33
C ASN A 382 -3.53 -10.19 -10.16
N CYS A 383 -2.73 -11.06 -10.79
CA CYS A 383 -1.69 -10.62 -11.74
C CYS A 383 -2.31 -9.89 -12.94
N VAL A 384 -3.37 -10.44 -13.53
CA VAL A 384 -4.10 -9.80 -14.65
C VAL A 384 -4.65 -8.43 -14.22
N ASN A 385 -5.26 -8.36 -13.04
CA ASN A 385 -5.74 -7.12 -12.45
C ASN A 385 -4.64 -6.06 -12.32
N MET A 386 -3.50 -6.42 -11.74
CA MET A 386 -2.36 -5.50 -11.61
C MET A 386 -1.74 -5.13 -12.96
N ALA A 387 -1.68 -6.06 -13.93
CA ALA A 387 -1.18 -5.80 -15.26
C ALA A 387 -2.03 -4.74 -16.00
N MET A 388 -3.36 -4.83 -15.93
CA MET A 388 -4.27 -3.83 -16.49
C MET A 388 -4.07 -2.45 -15.85
N ARG A 389 -3.84 -2.41 -14.52
CA ARG A 389 -3.56 -1.16 -13.79
C ARG A 389 -2.22 -0.56 -14.20
N ILE A 390 -1.17 -1.37 -14.28
CA ILE A 390 0.15 -0.95 -14.77
C ILE A 390 0.04 -0.39 -16.19
N GLY A 391 -0.68 -1.06 -17.09
CA GLY A 391 -0.87 -0.60 -18.47
C GLY A 391 -1.51 0.78 -18.55
N PHE A 392 -2.51 1.07 -17.70
CA PHE A 392 -3.13 2.39 -17.63
C PHE A 392 -2.16 3.46 -17.11
N SER A 393 -1.47 3.20 -16.00
CA SER A 393 -0.50 4.15 -15.43
C SER A 393 0.66 4.40 -16.40
N LEU A 394 1.18 3.36 -17.05
CA LEU A 394 2.24 3.48 -18.07
C LEU A 394 1.77 4.27 -19.29
N LYS A 395 0.51 4.12 -19.73
CA LYS A 395 -0.04 4.94 -20.82
C LYS A 395 -0.06 6.42 -20.47
N PHE A 396 -0.35 6.77 -19.21
CA PHE A 396 -0.26 8.15 -18.74
C PHE A 396 1.20 8.63 -18.70
N ILE A 397 2.08 7.84 -18.08
CA ILE A 397 3.52 8.15 -17.96
C ILE A 397 4.15 8.34 -19.34
N TRP A 398 3.82 7.50 -20.32
CA TRP A 398 4.39 7.59 -21.66
C TRP A 398 3.99 8.88 -22.41
N ARG A 399 2.77 9.38 -22.14
CA ARG A 399 2.32 10.67 -22.67
C ARG A 399 2.99 11.85 -21.99
N ASP A 400 3.17 11.74 -20.67
CA ASP A 400 3.79 12.77 -19.84
C ASP A 400 5.31 12.86 -20.06
N ALA A 401 5.98 11.72 -20.22
CA ALA A 401 7.42 11.58 -20.43
C ALA A 401 7.82 11.53 -21.92
N LYS A 402 6.97 12.00 -22.83
CA LYS A 402 7.25 11.96 -24.28
C LYS A 402 8.53 12.76 -24.57
N GLY A 403 9.56 12.09 -25.08
CA GLY A 403 10.88 12.69 -25.36
C GLY A 403 11.90 12.57 -24.22
N VAL A 404 11.55 11.94 -23.09
CA VAL A 404 12.47 11.75 -21.96
C VAL A 404 13.19 10.39 -22.10
N GLU A 405 14.50 10.43 -22.36
CA GLU A 405 15.29 9.22 -22.57
C GLU A 405 15.33 8.29 -21.36
N CYS A 406 15.40 8.82 -20.12
CA CYS A 406 15.57 7.98 -18.92
C CYS A 406 14.38 7.05 -18.63
N LEU A 407 13.19 7.35 -19.16
CA LEU A 407 11.98 6.54 -18.96
C LEU A 407 11.69 5.57 -20.12
N GLN A 408 12.56 5.51 -21.13
CA GLN A 408 12.48 4.47 -22.15
C GLN A 408 12.56 3.07 -21.52
N LEU A 409 11.77 2.13 -22.03
CA LEU A 409 11.66 0.75 -21.53
C LEU A 409 13.03 0.07 -21.34
N ARG A 410 13.97 0.34 -22.24
CA ARG A 410 15.35 -0.18 -22.22
C ARG A 410 16.17 0.27 -21.00
N ASN A 411 15.80 1.38 -20.38
CA ASN A 411 16.61 2.00 -19.32
C ASN A 411 16.25 1.51 -17.91
N TRP A 412 15.04 1.00 -17.70
CA TRP A 412 14.58 0.46 -16.41
C TRP A 412 14.33 -1.05 -16.41
N THR A 413 14.55 -1.72 -17.55
CA THR A 413 14.54 -3.19 -17.64
C THR A 413 15.95 -3.77 -17.48
N PRO A 414 16.09 -4.96 -16.86
CA PRO A 414 17.38 -5.64 -16.75
C PRO A 414 17.89 -5.99 -18.15
N ARG A 415 19.21 -5.92 -18.35
CA ARG A 415 19.79 -6.32 -19.64
C ARG A 415 19.60 -7.81 -19.87
N ILE A 416 19.50 -8.21 -21.14
CA ILE A 416 19.35 -9.61 -21.54
C ILE A 416 20.40 -10.53 -20.89
N PRO A 417 21.70 -10.18 -20.81
CA PRO A 417 22.69 -11.00 -20.12
C PRO A 417 22.36 -11.23 -18.64
N THR A 418 21.85 -10.21 -17.93
CA THR A 418 21.41 -10.34 -16.54
C THR A 418 20.28 -11.35 -16.43
N VAL A 419 19.29 -11.27 -17.33
CA VAL A 419 18.17 -12.23 -17.35
C VAL A 419 18.66 -13.66 -17.63
N ILE A 420 19.62 -13.84 -18.55
CA ILE A 420 20.19 -15.15 -18.85
C ILE A 420 20.91 -15.72 -17.62
N VAL A 421 21.76 -14.93 -16.96
CA VAL A 421 22.49 -15.36 -15.75
C VAL A 421 21.52 -15.75 -14.64
N PHE A 422 20.47 -14.96 -14.40
CA PHE A 422 19.46 -15.27 -13.39
C PHE A 422 18.62 -16.50 -13.76
N THR A 423 18.33 -16.71 -15.04
CA THR A 423 17.61 -17.92 -15.49
C THR A 423 18.47 -19.16 -15.27
N GLY A 424 19.77 -19.12 -15.64
CA GLY A 424 20.71 -20.21 -15.39
C GLY A 424 20.88 -20.51 -13.89
N ALA A 425 21.02 -19.46 -13.08
CA ALA A 425 21.03 -19.54 -11.62
C ALA A 425 19.75 -20.19 -11.06
N GLY A 426 18.58 -19.77 -11.54
CA GLY A 426 17.29 -20.35 -11.15
C GLY A 426 17.19 -21.84 -11.50
N SER A 427 17.71 -22.26 -12.66
CA SER A 427 17.79 -23.67 -13.05
C SER A 427 18.70 -24.48 -12.11
N ILE A 428 19.87 -23.95 -11.74
CA ILE A 428 20.79 -24.59 -10.78
C ILE A 428 20.11 -24.76 -9.42
N VAL A 429 19.43 -23.71 -8.93
CA VAL A 429 18.72 -23.76 -7.65
C VAL A 429 17.57 -24.77 -7.68
N ARG A 430 16.79 -24.83 -8.77
CA ARG A 430 15.73 -25.82 -8.96
C ARG A 430 16.28 -27.25 -9.01
N TRP A 431 17.39 -27.45 -9.70
CA TRP A 431 18.08 -28.73 -9.73
C TRP A 431 18.57 -29.14 -8.32
N SER A 432 19.13 -28.20 -7.55
CA SER A 432 19.50 -28.43 -6.15
C SER A 432 18.29 -28.77 -5.28
N ALA A 433 17.14 -28.12 -5.47
CA ALA A 433 15.93 -28.44 -4.70
C ALA A 433 15.42 -29.87 -4.96
N GLY A 434 15.65 -30.40 -6.18
CA GLY A 434 15.25 -31.77 -6.56
C GLY A 434 16.26 -32.85 -6.18
N THR A 435 17.54 -32.51 -6.04
CA THR A 435 18.62 -33.49 -5.81
C THR A 435 18.86 -33.75 -4.31
N TRP A 436 18.65 -32.73 -3.47
CA TRP A 436 19.00 -32.80 -2.05
C TRP A 436 17.74 -32.95 -1.21
N ASP A 437 17.74 -33.86 -0.23
CA ASP A 437 16.61 -33.97 0.71
C ASP A 437 16.61 -32.82 1.72
N TRP A 438 15.93 -31.73 1.34
CA TRP A 438 15.77 -30.52 2.13
C TRP A 438 14.96 -30.72 3.42
N LYS A 439 14.34 -31.89 3.63
CA LYS A 439 13.72 -32.23 4.92
C LYS A 439 14.77 -32.55 5.97
N SER A 440 15.89 -33.16 5.57
CA SER A 440 17.06 -33.31 6.43
C SER A 440 17.78 -31.98 6.64
N LEU A 441 18.33 -31.76 7.84
CA LEU A 441 19.10 -30.54 8.13
C LEU A 441 20.34 -30.43 7.22
N THR A 442 21.00 -31.56 6.96
CA THR A 442 22.17 -31.62 6.05
C THR A 442 21.81 -31.26 4.62
N GLY A 443 20.70 -31.78 4.09
CA GLY A 443 20.24 -31.45 2.75
C GLY A 443 19.77 -29.99 2.64
N LEU A 444 19.11 -29.47 3.68
CA LEU A 444 18.74 -28.05 3.76
C LEU A 444 19.97 -27.14 3.70
N VAL A 445 20.96 -27.36 4.56
CA VAL A 445 22.18 -26.53 4.61
C VAL A 445 22.87 -26.52 3.25
N ARG A 446 22.97 -27.68 2.60
CA ARG A 446 23.63 -27.77 1.30
C ARG A 446 22.81 -27.11 0.18
N HIS A 447 21.48 -27.24 0.20
CA HIS A 447 20.60 -26.52 -0.74
C HIS A 447 20.69 -25.00 -0.57
N VAL A 448 20.67 -24.51 0.68
CA VAL A 448 20.83 -23.10 1.01
C VAL A 448 22.22 -22.60 0.59
N ALA A 449 23.28 -23.38 0.82
CA ALA A 449 24.64 -23.01 0.43
C ALA A 449 24.79 -22.81 -1.09
N VAL A 450 24.25 -23.73 -1.91
CA VAL A 450 24.20 -23.57 -3.37
C VAL A 450 23.47 -22.28 -3.74
N GLY A 451 22.33 -22.03 -3.09
CA GLY A 451 21.56 -20.81 -3.25
C GLY A 451 22.32 -19.52 -2.95
N THR A 452 23.01 -19.49 -1.82
CA THR A 452 23.79 -18.34 -1.39
C THR A 452 24.93 -18.07 -2.36
N LEU A 453 25.67 -19.09 -2.80
CA LEU A 453 26.77 -18.93 -3.75
C LEU A 453 26.27 -18.40 -5.11
N VAL A 454 25.22 -19.02 -5.65
CA VAL A 454 24.63 -18.61 -6.92
C VAL A 454 24.02 -17.21 -6.83
N GLY A 455 23.31 -16.91 -5.74
CA GLY A 455 22.72 -15.60 -5.48
C GLY A 455 23.76 -14.49 -5.36
N LEU A 456 24.86 -14.72 -4.62
CA LEU A 456 25.98 -13.79 -4.54
C LEU A 456 26.64 -13.57 -5.91
N GLY A 457 26.78 -14.63 -6.71
CA GLY A 457 27.25 -14.53 -8.11
C GLY A 457 26.34 -13.65 -8.97
N CYS A 458 25.02 -13.84 -8.89
CA CYS A 458 24.04 -12.99 -9.60
C CYS A 458 24.09 -11.52 -9.15
N LEU A 459 24.25 -11.27 -7.85
CA LEU A 459 24.38 -9.92 -7.31
C LEU A 459 25.68 -9.25 -7.76
N ALA A 460 26.81 -9.97 -7.73
CA ALA A 460 28.08 -9.47 -8.23
C ALA A 460 28.01 -9.15 -9.73
N PHE A 461 27.43 -10.03 -10.54
CA PHE A 461 27.23 -9.81 -11.97
C PHE A 461 26.37 -8.56 -12.23
N THR A 462 25.26 -8.43 -11.48
CA THR A 462 24.40 -7.24 -11.56
C THR A 462 25.16 -5.96 -11.24
N PHE A 463 25.94 -5.98 -10.16
CA PHE A 463 26.76 -4.85 -9.75
C PHE A 463 27.75 -4.44 -10.84
N VAL A 464 28.43 -5.40 -11.47
CA VAL A 464 29.38 -5.13 -12.56
C VAL A 464 28.68 -4.56 -13.79
N MET A 465 27.53 -5.12 -14.19
CA MET A 465 26.81 -4.70 -15.39
C MET A 465 26.14 -3.33 -15.24
N GLU A 466 25.65 -3.02 -14.04
CA GLU A 466 24.92 -1.79 -13.74
C GLU A 466 25.80 -0.72 -13.06
N ARG A 467 27.11 -0.97 -12.84
CA ARG A 467 28.04 -0.04 -12.19
C ARG A 467 27.98 1.39 -12.74
N ARG A 468 27.85 1.52 -14.06
CA ARG A 468 27.76 2.83 -14.74
C ARG A 468 26.48 3.59 -14.38
N ARG A 469 25.35 2.87 -14.27
CA ARG A 469 24.06 3.47 -13.91
C ARG A 469 24.03 3.84 -12.43
N VAL A 470 24.50 2.96 -11.55
CA VAL A 470 24.59 3.23 -10.10
C VAL A 470 25.53 4.41 -9.83
N ALA A 471 26.70 4.46 -10.48
CA ALA A 471 27.62 5.59 -10.35
C ALA A 471 26.99 6.90 -10.83
N SER A 472 26.27 6.89 -11.96
CA SER A 472 25.57 8.10 -12.45
C SER A 472 24.49 8.61 -11.49
N LEU A 473 23.75 7.69 -10.84
CA LEU A 473 22.72 8.03 -9.86
C LEU A 473 23.33 8.59 -8.58
N TYR A 474 24.42 7.98 -8.11
CA TYR A 474 25.14 8.46 -6.94
C TYR A 474 25.66 9.88 -7.14
N GLN A 475 26.24 10.18 -8.30
CA GLN A 475 26.72 11.52 -8.65
C GLN A 475 25.57 12.55 -8.73
N LEU A 476 24.41 12.17 -9.26
CA LEU A 476 23.22 13.04 -9.30
C LEU A 476 22.64 13.34 -7.91
N ILE A 477 22.71 12.38 -6.99
CA ILE A 477 22.27 12.59 -5.60
C ILE A 477 23.27 13.49 -4.87
N LYS A 478 24.57 13.25 -5.05
CA LYS A 478 25.63 14.04 -4.42
C LYS A 478 25.63 15.50 -4.88
N ALA A 479 25.45 15.75 -6.17
CA ALA A 479 25.37 17.10 -6.73
C ALA A 479 24.13 17.92 -6.30
N LYS A 480 23.18 17.30 -5.58
CA LYS A 480 22.00 17.97 -5.01
C LYS A 480 22.13 18.20 -3.51
N SER A 481 23.05 17.50 -2.84
CA SER A 481 23.35 17.68 -1.42
C SER A 481 24.44 18.73 -1.17
N GLU A 482 25.25 18.99 -2.19
CA GLU A 482 26.11 20.18 -2.32
C GLU A 482 25.29 21.32 -2.93
#